data_AF-A0A5S9QGT4-F1
#
_entry.id   AF-A0A5S9QGT4-F1
#
_cell.length_a   1.000
_cell.length_b   1.000
_cell.length_c   1.000
_cell.angle_alpha   90.00
_cell.angle_beta   90.00
_cell.angle_gamma   90.00
#
_symmetry.space_group_name_H-M   'P 1'
#
loop_
_entity.id
_entity.type
_entity.pdbx_description
1 polymer ?
#
loop_
_entity_poly.entity_id
_entity_poly.type
_entity_poly.pdbx_seq_one_letter_code
_entity_poly.pdbx_strand_id
1 'polypeptide(L)'
;MLDSVWNLFQQGQISSNQAKTESATSLAASATSGVASLQGQIDTLVLANQAMWEILSKQLGVSEEDLVKKMNEIDLRDGKMDGKVSTQRETATNCTECGHKIGRRRPNCYWCGAKLEGGSPFAR
;
A
#
# COMPACT_ATOMS: atom_id res chain seq x y z
N MET A 1 -3.07 -3.19 -57.03
CA MET A 1 -2.29 -4.27 -56.36
C MET A 1 -1.54 -3.76 -55.13
N LEU A 2 -0.90 -2.59 -55.18
CA LEU A 2 -0.23 -1.99 -54.01
C LEU A 2 -1.18 -1.69 -52.85
N ASP A 3 -2.39 -1.19 -53.12
CA ASP A 3 -3.40 -0.90 -52.08
C ASP A 3 -3.89 -2.17 -51.35
N SER A 4 -3.97 -3.29 -52.05
CA SER A 4 -4.43 -4.56 -51.46
C SER A 4 -3.38 -5.14 -50.50
N VAL A 5 -2.10 -5.00 -50.83
CA VAL A 5 -0.98 -5.42 -49.98
C VAL A 5 -0.87 -4.50 -48.75
N TRP A 6 -1.07 -3.20 -48.94
CA TRP A 6 -1.10 -2.22 -47.85
C TRP A 6 -2.27 -2.45 -46.89
N ASN A 7 -3.48 -2.70 -47.40
CA ASN A 7 -4.64 -3.02 -46.58
C ASN A 7 -4.44 -4.32 -45.79
N LEU A 8 -3.84 -5.35 -46.38
CA LEU A 8 -3.56 -6.61 -45.68
C LEU A 8 -2.57 -6.40 -44.52
N PHE A 9 -1.53 -5.58 -44.75
CA PHE A 9 -0.57 -5.22 -43.71
C PHE A 9 -1.17 -4.35 -42.61
N GLN A 10 -2.03 -3.38 -42.97
CA GLN A 10 -2.80 -2.60 -42.00
C GLN A 10 -3.73 -3.48 -41.17
N GLN A 11 -4.46 -4.41 -41.79
CA GLN A 11 -5.36 -5.31 -41.09
C GLN A 11 -4.61 -6.14 -40.04
N GLY A 12 -3.40 -6.61 -40.38
CA GLY A 12 -2.53 -7.32 -39.44
C GLY A 12 -2.07 -6.46 -38.26
N GLN A 13 -1.66 -5.21 -38.53
CA GLN A 13 -1.29 -4.28 -37.46
C GLN A 13 -2.47 -3.93 -36.54
N ILE A 14 -3.63 -3.63 -37.12
CA ILE A 14 -4.86 -3.32 -36.37
C ILE A 14 -5.25 -4.51 -35.50
N SER A 15 -5.25 -5.72 -36.04
CA SER A 15 -5.55 -6.94 -35.28
C SER A 15 -4.57 -7.15 -34.13
N SER A 16 -3.27 -6.91 -34.33
CA SER A 16 -2.28 -7.02 -33.25
C SER A 16 -2.44 -5.94 -32.17
N ASN A 17 -2.84 -4.73 -32.55
CA ASN A 17 -3.09 -3.63 -31.60
C ASN A 17 -4.39 -3.85 -30.83
N GLN A 18 -5.42 -4.41 -31.48
CA GLN A 18 -6.67 -4.83 -30.82
C GLN A 18 -6.38 -5.92 -29.79
N ALA A 19 -5.63 -6.97 -30.16
CA ALA A 19 -5.26 -8.04 -29.23
C ALA A 19 -4.45 -7.53 -28.02
N LYS A 20 -3.51 -6.60 -28.23
CA LYS A 20 -2.78 -5.94 -27.14
C LYS A 20 -3.69 -5.10 -26.25
N THR A 21 -4.63 -4.37 -26.85
CA THR A 21 -5.59 -3.55 -26.10
C THR A 21 -6.51 -4.43 -25.26
N GLU A 22 -7.05 -5.50 -25.85
CA GLU A 22 -7.88 -6.49 -25.14
C GLU A 22 -7.10 -7.12 -23.97
N SER A 23 -5.86 -7.54 -24.19
CA SER A 23 -5.00 -8.06 -23.13
C SER A 23 -4.69 -7.04 -22.03
N ALA A 24 -4.45 -5.77 -22.39
CA ALA A 24 -4.23 -4.71 -21.41
C ALA A 24 -5.51 -4.42 -20.61
N THR A 25 -6.68 -4.40 -21.26
CA THR A 25 -7.96 -4.19 -20.59
C THR A 25 -8.31 -5.33 -19.65
N SER A 26 -8.04 -6.59 -20.03
CA SER A 26 -8.28 -7.74 -19.16
C SER A 26 -7.35 -7.72 -17.95
N LEU A 27 -6.07 -7.38 -18.13
CA LEU A 27 -5.13 -7.22 -17.02
C LEU A 27 -5.56 -6.09 -16.07
N ALA A 28 -6.00 -4.95 -16.60
CA ALA A 28 -6.50 -3.84 -15.79
C ALA A 28 -7.76 -4.21 -15.01
N ALA A 29 -8.68 -4.94 -15.64
CA ALA A 29 -9.88 -5.46 -14.97
C ALA A 29 -9.51 -6.46 -13.85
N SER A 30 -8.58 -7.39 -14.11
CA SER A 30 -8.09 -8.33 -13.09
C SER A 30 -7.39 -7.63 -11.93
N ALA A 31 -6.57 -6.61 -12.21
CA ALA A 31 -5.92 -5.83 -11.16
C ALA A 31 -6.94 -5.07 -10.31
N THR A 32 -7.96 -4.46 -10.94
CA THR A 32 -9.05 -3.76 -10.25
C THR A 32 -9.83 -4.72 -9.35
N SER A 33 -10.18 -5.89 -9.85
CA SER A 33 -10.84 -6.94 -9.06
C SER A 33 -9.96 -7.44 -7.91
N GLY A 34 -8.65 -7.57 -8.12
CA GLY A 34 -7.70 -7.93 -7.09
C GLY A 34 -7.63 -6.89 -5.97
N VAL A 35 -7.60 -5.60 -6.31
CA VAL A 35 -7.65 -4.50 -5.33
C VAL A 35 -8.96 -4.52 -4.55
N ALA A 36 -10.10 -4.71 -5.21
CA ALA A 36 -11.40 -4.80 -4.52
C ALA A 36 -11.47 -6.00 -3.55
N SER A 37 -10.94 -7.15 -3.96
CA SER A 37 -10.85 -8.33 -3.08
C SER A 37 -9.93 -8.10 -1.88
N LEU A 38 -8.76 -7.48 -2.09
CA LEU A 38 -7.85 -7.12 -1.02
C LEU A 38 -8.50 -6.12 -0.04
N GLN A 39 -9.24 -5.14 -0.54
CA GLN A 39 -9.98 -4.21 0.31
C GLN A 39 -10.99 -4.94 1.19
N GLY A 40 -11.79 -5.85 0.64
CA GLY A 40 -12.74 -6.64 1.44
C GLY A 40 -12.06 -7.54 2.48
N GLN A 41 -10.90 -8.11 2.16
CA GLN A 41 -10.09 -8.86 3.13
C GLN A 41 -9.57 -7.96 4.26
N ILE A 42 -9.11 -6.75 3.94
CA ILE A 42 -8.67 -5.76 4.92
C ILE A 42 -9.83 -5.35 5.82
N ASP A 43 -11.00 -5.04 5.26
CA ASP A 43 -12.18 -4.65 6.03
C ASP A 43 -12.59 -5.76 7.02
N THR A 44 -12.54 -7.02 6.57
CA THR A 44 -12.81 -8.19 7.41
C THR A 44 -11.78 -8.32 8.53
N LEU A 45 -10.49 -8.12 8.22
CA LEU A 45 -9.41 -8.16 9.23
C LEU A 45 -9.53 -7.04 10.25
N VAL A 46 -9.89 -5.83 9.82
CA VAL A 46 -10.13 -4.68 10.71
C VAL A 46 -11.27 -5.00 11.67
N LEU A 47 -12.39 -5.52 11.15
CA LEU A 47 -13.53 -5.91 11.98
C LEU A 47 -13.17 -7.01 12.98
N ALA A 48 -12.44 -8.04 12.54
CA ALA A 48 -11.98 -9.12 13.41
C ALA A 48 -11.03 -8.62 14.52
N ASN A 49 -10.08 -7.75 14.18
CA ASN A 49 -9.17 -7.14 15.14
C ASN A 49 -9.90 -6.24 16.15
N GLN A 50 -10.90 -5.47 15.70
CA GLN A 50 -11.74 -4.67 16.60
C GLN A 50 -12.50 -5.56 17.58
N ALA A 51 -13.15 -6.61 17.09
CA ALA A 51 -13.87 -7.56 17.94
C ALA A 51 -12.94 -8.25 18.95
N MET A 52 -11.75 -8.66 18.51
CA MET A 52 -10.71 -9.22 19.38
C MET A 52 -10.27 -8.21 20.45
N TRP A 53 -10.06 -6.96 20.07
CA TRP A 53 -9.69 -5.89 21.01
C TRP A 53 -10.77 -5.67 22.06
N GLU A 54 -12.04 -5.55 21.68
CA GLU A 54 -13.14 -5.34 22.63
C GLU A 54 -13.30 -6.49 23.62
N ILE A 55 -13.11 -7.73 23.16
CA ILE A 55 -13.13 -8.91 24.04
C ILE A 55 -11.97 -8.86 25.03
N LEU A 56 -10.75 -8.60 24.55
CA LEU A 56 -9.55 -8.59 25.39
C LEU A 56 -9.51 -7.40 26.35
N SER A 57 -9.89 -6.20 25.90
CA SER A 57 -9.92 -4.99 26.73
C SER A 57 -10.92 -5.13 27.87
N LYS A 58 -12.11 -5.67 27.57
CA LYS A 58 -13.12 -5.94 28.60
C LYS A 58 -12.70 -6.99 29.61
N GLN A 59 -11.99 -8.05 29.18
CA GLN A 59 -11.56 -9.12 30.08
C GLN A 59 -10.32 -8.75 30.91
N LEU A 60 -9.38 -7.98 30.33
CA LEU A 60 -8.10 -7.67 30.96
C LEU A 60 -8.06 -6.27 31.59
N GLY A 61 -9.09 -5.45 31.37
CA GLY A 61 -9.15 -4.07 31.86
C GLY A 61 -8.08 -3.16 31.27
N VAL A 62 -7.55 -3.50 30.09
CA VAL A 62 -6.52 -2.72 29.41
C VAL A 62 -7.14 -1.55 28.65
N SER A 63 -6.48 -0.40 28.75
CA SER A 63 -6.90 0.84 28.12
C SER A 63 -6.43 0.94 26.67
N GLU A 64 -7.04 1.85 25.89
CA GLU A 64 -6.58 2.12 24.52
C GLU A 64 -5.15 2.70 24.52
N GLU A 65 -4.79 3.46 25.55
CA GLU A 65 -3.44 3.99 25.74
C GLU A 65 -2.40 2.87 25.91
N ASP A 66 -2.76 1.78 26.60
CA ASP A 66 -1.90 0.61 26.75
C ASP A 66 -1.69 -0.11 25.43
N LEU A 67 -2.74 -0.19 24.60
CA LEU A 67 -2.64 -0.75 23.25
C LEU A 67 -1.70 0.06 22.39
N VAL A 68 -1.88 1.39 22.33
CA VAL A 68 -1.03 2.30 21.54
C VAL A 68 0.42 2.23 22.03
N LYS A 69 0.64 2.20 23.35
CA LYS A 69 1.97 2.01 23.93
C LYS A 69 2.58 0.68 23.49
N LYS A 70 1.78 -0.40 23.49
CA LYS A 70 2.26 -1.71 23.07
C LYS A 70 2.58 -1.78 21.58
N MET A 71 1.78 -1.13 20.74
CA MET A 71 2.06 -0.99 19.31
C MET A 71 3.38 -0.26 19.07
N ASN A 72 3.62 0.85 19.77
CA ASN A 72 4.89 1.57 19.71
C ASN A 72 6.07 0.71 20.18
N GLU A 73 5.91 -0.07 21.25
CA GLU A 73 6.95 -1.02 21.69
C GLU A 73 7.25 -2.08 20.62
N ILE A 74 6.25 -2.59 19.92
CA ILE A 74 6.41 -3.62 18.89
C ILE A 74 7.10 -3.03 17.65
N ASP A 75 6.70 -1.84 17.20
CA ASP A 75 7.34 -1.13 16.08
C ASP A 75 8.83 -0.87 16.36
N LEU A 76 9.15 -0.43 17.59
CA LEU A 76 10.53 -0.21 18.01
C LEU A 76 11.35 -1.52 18.10
N ARG A 77 10.71 -2.67 18.34
CA ARG A 77 11.36 -4.00 18.32
C ARG A 77 11.65 -4.47 16.89
N ASP A 78 10.81 -4.11 15.94
CA ASP A 78 10.99 -4.43 14.52
C ASP A 78 12.04 -3.53 13.82
N GLY A 79 12.59 -2.57 14.57
CA GLY A 79 13.82 -1.84 14.27
C GLY A 79 15.06 -2.73 14.34
N LYS A 80 15.16 -3.70 13.41
CA LYS A 80 16.29 -4.59 13.12
C LYS A 80 17.58 -4.32 13.90
N MET A 81 17.94 -5.30 14.73
CA MET A 81 19.31 -5.60 15.15
C MET A 81 20.10 -6.17 13.95
N ASP A 82 20.33 -5.36 12.92
CA ASP A 82 21.35 -5.61 11.91
C ASP A 82 22.36 -4.46 12.02
N GLY A 83 23.61 -4.79 12.35
CA GLY A 83 24.69 -3.91 12.82
C GLY A 83 25.19 -2.88 11.81
N LYS A 84 24.29 -2.16 11.14
CA LYS A 84 24.58 -1.01 10.30
C LYS A 84 23.72 0.14 10.79
N VAL A 85 24.40 1.09 11.44
CA VAL A 85 23.87 2.44 11.69
C VAL A 85 23.58 3.06 10.33
N SER A 86 22.39 2.80 9.79
CA SER A 86 21.90 3.54 8.64
C SER A 86 21.39 4.88 9.17
N THR A 87 21.87 5.93 8.55
CA THR A 87 21.52 7.36 8.66
C THR A 87 20.02 7.68 8.44
N GLN A 88 19.14 6.70 8.61
CA GLN A 88 17.69 6.81 8.37
C GLN A 88 16.90 7.40 9.55
N ARG A 89 17.46 7.41 10.77
CA ARG A 89 16.79 7.99 11.94
C ARG A 89 16.75 9.53 11.92
N GLU A 90 17.63 10.19 11.17
CA GLU A 90 17.69 11.66 11.07
C GLU A 90 16.59 12.28 10.19
N THR A 91 15.82 11.46 9.47
CA THR A 91 14.73 11.94 8.61
C THR A 91 13.38 11.35 9.02
N ALA A 92 12.99 11.54 10.29
CA ALA A 92 11.63 11.27 10.76
C ALA A 92 10.80 12.56 10.65
N THR A 93 9.64 12.50 10.00
CA THR A 93 8.69 13.61 9.85
C THR A 93 7.36 13.23 10.50
N ASN A 94 6.67 14.19 11.11
CA ASN A 94 5.36 13.95 11.71
C ASN A 94 4.28 13.91 10.61
N CYS A 95 3.31 13.01 10.76
CA CYS A 95 2.11 13.01 9.94
C CYS A 95 1.30 14.29 10.16
N THR A 96 0.88 14.95 9.09
CA THR A 96 0.00 16.13 9.17
C THR A 96 -1.43 15.78 9.57
N GLU A 97 -1.87 14.54 9.34
CA GLU A 97 -3.21 14.07 9.65
C GLU A 97 -3.33 13.52 11.09
N CYS A 98 -2.44 12.60 11.48
CA CYS A 98 -2.53 11.93 12.78
C CYS A 98 -1.42 12.28 13.78
N GLY A 99 -0.48 13.17 13.42
CA GLY A 99 0.61 13.61 14.30
C GLY A 99 1.72 12.61 14.60
N HIS A 100 1.60 11.35 14.17
CA HIS A 100 2.58 10.29 14.48
C HIS A 100 3.90 10.47 13.71
N LYS A 101 5.04 10.10 14.32
CA LYS A 101 6.35 10.12 13.67
C LYS A 101 6.47 9.03 12.62
N ILE A 102 6.89 9.40 11.41
CA ILE A 102 7.02 8.51 10.26
C ILE A 102 8.37 8.74 9.56
N GLY A 103 8.96 7.68 9.02
CA GLY A 103 10.17 7.80 8.19
C GLY A 103 9.87 8.50 6.85
N ARG A 104 10.63 9.54 6.52
CA ARG A 104 10.40 10.44 5.36
C ARG A 104 10.43 9.77 3.97
N ARG A 105 10.93 8.54 3.86
CA ARG A 105 11.01 7.78 2.59
C ARG A 105 9.71 7.08 2.19
N ARG A 106 8.66 7.13 3.01
CA ARG A 106 7.42 6.40 2.74
C ARG A 106 6.35 7.33 2.12
N PRO A 107 5.56 6.83 1.17
CA PRO A 107 4.48 7.62 0.56
C PRO A 107 3.22 7.71 1.44
N ASN A 108 3.06 6.83 2.44
CA ASN A 108 1.86 6.73 3.29
C ASN A 108 2.21 6.56 4.78
N CYS A 109 1.33 7.04 5.65
CA CYS A 109 1.40 6.86 7.10
C CYS A 109 1.04 5.43 7.53
N TYR A 110 1.83 4.86 8.46
CA TYR A 110 1.56 3.54 9.06
C TYR A 110 0.28 3.46 9.88
N TRP A 111 -0.16 4.60 10.42
CA TRP A 111 -1.22 4.68 11.41
C TRP A 111 -2.56 5.02 10.79
N CYS A 112 -2.63 6.10 10.04
CA CYS A 112 -3.88 6.57 9.42
C CYS A 112 -3.98 6.29 7.92
N GLY A 113 -2.93 5.76 7.29
CA GLY A 113 -2.90 5.51 5.84
C GLY A 113 -2.77 6.76 4.97
N ALA A 114 -2.79 7.97 5.56
CA ALA A 114 -2.71 9.24 4.84
C ALA A 114 -1.45 9.35 3.98
N LYS A 115 -1.60 9.98 2.81
CA LYS A 115 -0.49 10.22 1.88
C LYS A 115 0.43 11.30 2.46
N LEU A 116 1.73 11.03 2.49
CA LEU A 116 2.72 11.95 3.04
C LEU A 116 3.30 12.82 1.93
N GLU A 117 3.20 14.14 2.12
CA GLU A 117 3.86 15.16 1.31
C GLU A 117 5.38 15.05 1.52
N GLY A 118 6.09 14.36 0.61
CA GLY A 118 7.57 14.33 0.61
C GLY A 118 8.25 12.99 0.30
N GLY A 119 7.51 11.91 0.09
CA GLY A 119 8.07 10.59 -0.22
C GLY A 119 8.36 10.36 -1.70
N SER A 120 9.34 11.06 -2.30
CA SER A 120 9.94 10.60 -3.56
C SER A 120 11.09 9.63 -3.26
N PRO A 121 11.06 8.37 -3.72
CA PRO A 121 12.20 7.45 -3.59
C PRO A 121 13.45 7.92 -4.35
N PHE A 122 13.31 8.93 -5.21
CA PHE A 122 14.33 9.38 -6.17
C PHE A 122 14.74 10.85 -6.02
N ALA A 123 14.32 11.55 -4.97
CA ALA A 123 14.82 12.90 -4.69
C ALA A 123 16.23 12.80 -4.08
N ARG A 124 17.25 12.90 -4.94
CA ARG A 124 18.62 13.26 -4.59
C ARG A 124 18.77 14.77 -4.60
#